data_AF-A0A6P5IXR8-F1
#
_entry.id   AF-A0A6P5IXR8-F1
#
_cell.length_a   1.000
_cell.length_b   1.000
_cell.length_c   1.000
_cell.angle_alpha   90.00
_cell.angle_beta   90.00
_cell.angle_gamma   90.00
#
_symmetry.space_group_name_H-M   'P 1'
#
loop_
_entity.id
_entity.type
_entity.pdbx_description
1 polymer ?
#
loop_
_entity_poly.entity_id
_entity_poly.type
_entity_poly.pdbx_seq_one_letter_code
_entity_poly.pdbx_strand_id
1 'polypeptide(L)'
;MLNLKLLDGTFEGIFFFHSMSKFGVLLKNGDTARFAYIEPAKNETWGLPFHMSRRLHMLNLPGLKGFLIFWHEHRLLFSHNSGQLVEDIPIKEKKAVTHESFGLSGKSIYAIAGYENELAVLTTDFHFYYGTLGLLSTSLIKITEETPVTNGSAIMFESIGNVVIVTAVKDEDDPAYNFVVCCVNMQYVLMELEIGLKSCKAEVLRGDFDKKMHILDMGETLELSAKLVPQPSQLPIPIVTVSNPHSLGFQVKMYEDGYTFDGNTKFTINITLMQQHTSGRAHESFISDIKIPSLSTITLDLIERGMSCIDLQPPSGLISIGCNWKKKIIVRRDLTACMKKFLEPIELENNYTYIIEKGSYDPNYHSRPQENNVDLTIMYDYEELGCPGLVYYNSPWKPVIELWEETRRVEVVKAEFVLIEIHGLYTYNYSMTVGEASCVSQAQNWSSVIDASTIKGVHAWDRQNYLSCHENHESAPLLWPNVEYQVLGGSTKNSIIFDERNGIYVFLVRVVDPFYSYCDLTTTFSIYVYGAFPKQTLPDRLVFMSMLGLMLILLWLGYVIPKLSKSERGKK
;
A
#
# COMPACT_ATOMS: atom_id res chain seq x y z
N MET A 1 18.43 5.17 8.41
CA MET A 1 19.13 6.45 8.68
C MET A 1 19.43 7.09 7.34
N LEU A 2 18.60 8.05 6.90
CA LEU A 2 18.70 8.66 5.56
C LEU A 2 20.03 9.40 5.41
N ASN A 3 20.71 9.19 4.29
CA ASN A 3 21.95 9.89 3.94
C ASN A 3 21.61 11.34 3.50
N LEU A 4 21.16 12.17 4.45
CA LEU A 4 20.96 13.62 4.32
C LEU A 4 22.26 14.39 4.02
N LYS A 5 23.41 13.69 3.98
CA LYS A 5 24.75 14.23 3.73
C LYS A 5 24.96 14.78 2.30
N LEU A 6 23.99 14.68 1.40
CA LEU A 6 24.07 15.14 0.00
C LEU A 6 23.20 16.36 -0.32
N LEU A 7 22.50 16.94 0.67
CA LEU A 7 21.63 18.09 0.43
C LEU A 7 22.38 19.40 0.70
N ASP A 8 22.92 20.02 -0.36
CA ASP A 8 23.46 21.38 -0.29
C ASP A 8 22.32 22.42 -0.33
N GLY A 9 22.21 23.22 0.72
CA GLY A 9 21.27 24.34 0.84
C GLY A 9 20.75 24.57 2.26
N THR A 10 20.11 25.72 2.47
CA THR A 10 19.30 26.05 3.64
C THR A 10 17.97 25.32 3.57
N PHE A 11 17.57 24.68 4.67
CA PHE A 11 16.30 23.98 4.79
C PHE A 11 15.13 24.95 5.02
N GLU A 12 14.10 24.89 4.18
CA GLU A 12 12.94 25.80 4.24
C GLU A 12 11.67 25.10 4.77
N GLY A 13 11.50 23.80 4.53
CA GLY A 13 10.37 23.03 5.02
C GLY A 13 10.28 21.58 4.52
N ILE A 14 9.42 20.78 5.17
CA ILE A 14 9.05 19.41 4.78
C ILE A 14 7.55 19.39 4.50
N PHE A 15 7.18 18.72 3.41
CA PHE A 15 5.80 18.63 2.94
C PHE A 15 5.48 17.18 2.63
N PHE A 16 4.29 16.72 3.01
CA PHE A 16 3.80 15.42 2.58
C PHE A 16 2.83 15.60 1.41
N PHE A 17 3.19 15.07 0.25
CA PHE A 17 2.39 15.14 -0.95
C PHE A 17 1.52 13.89 -1.08
N HIS A 18 0.28 13.98 -0.56
CA HIS A 18 -0.69 12.89 -0.63
C HIS A 18 -0.92 12.35 -2.05
N SER A 19 -0.83 13.21 -3.07
CA SER A 19 -0.99 12.83 -4.49
C SER A 19 0.11 11.92 -5.02
N MET A 20 1.23 11.78 -4.31
CA MET A 20 2.34 10.91 -4.71
C MET A 20 2.82 10.01 -3.56
N SER A 21 2.22 10.10 -2.38
CA SER A 21 2.67 9.46 -1.13
C SER A 21 4.14 9.74 -0.78
N LYS A 22 4.66 10.91 -1.13
CA LYS A 22 6.08 11.26 -0.93
C LYS A 22 6.25 12.45 0.00
N PHE A 23 7.35 12.44 0.74
CA PHE A 23 7.83 13.64 1.42
C PHE A 23 8.69 14.48 0.47
N GLY A 24 8.36 15.75 0.30
CA GLY A 24 9.18 16.75 -0.36
C GLY A 24 9.87 17.65 0.66
N VAL A 25 11.17 17.86 0.50
CA VAL A 25 11.96 18.82 1.26
C VAL A 25 12.27 20.01 0.39
N LEU A 26 11.90 21.21 0.82
CA LEU A 26 12.27 22.44 0.12
C LEU A 26 13.65 22.90 0.60
N LEU A 27 14.58 23.01 -0.33
CA LEU A 27 15.96 23.45 -0.09
C LEU A 27 16.25 24.70 -0.89
N LYS A 28 16.90 25.66 -0.26
CA LYS A 28 17.30 26.94 -0.85
C LYS A 28 18.83 27.06 -0.88
N ASN A 29 19.40 27.43 -2.02
CA ASN A 29 20.81 27.75 -2.17
C ASN A 29 20.94 29.13 -2.85
N GLY A 30 21.42 30.14 -2.11
CA GLY A 30 21.35 31.53 -2.56
C GLY A 30 19.90 31.95 -2.81
N ASP A 31 19.61 32.49 -4.00
CA ASP A 31 18.25 32.86 -4.42
C ASP A 31 17.56 31.78 -5.26
N THR A 32 18.05 30.55 -5.23
CA THR A 32 17.43 29.42 -5.94
C THR A 32 16.92 28.40 -4.95
N ALA A 33 15.71 27.90 -5.14
CA ALA A 33 15.14 26.82 -4.35
C ALA A 33 14.73 25.64 -5.23
N ARG A 34 14.71 24.45 -4.64
CA ARG A 34 14.33 23.19 -5.30
C ARG A 34 13.73 22.23 -4.30
N PHE A 35 12.79 21.41 -4.76
CA PHE A 35 12.27 20.30 -3.98
C PHE A 35 13.19 19.09 -4.10
N ALA A 36 13.48 18.44 -2.98
CA ALA A 36 14.08 17.13 -2.91
C ALA A 36 13.05 16.12 -2.42
N TYR A 37 12.83 15.02 -3.13
CA TYR A 37 11.84 14.01 -2.75
C TYR A 37 12.51 12.86 -2.00
N ILE A 38 11.94 12.50 -0.85
CA ILE A 38 12.40 11.40 -0.02
C ILE A 38 11.52 10.17 -0.33
N GLU A 39 12.01 9.25 -1.18
CA GLU A 39 11.67 7.80 -1.30
C GLU A 39 12.28 7.15 -2.60
N PRO A 40 12.35 5.81 -2.75
CA PRO A 40 13.47 5.08 -3.37
C PRO A 40 13.32 4.78 -4.87
N ALA A 41 12.92 5.75 -5.69
CA ALA A 41 13.30 5.64 -7.10
C ALA A 41 14.79 6.01 -7.18
N LYS A 42 15.64 5.09 -7.65
CA LYS A 42 17.11 5.23 -7.62
C LYS A 42 17.64 6.56 -8.20
N ASN A 43 16.87 7.27 -9.04
CA ASN A 43 17.39 8.37 -9.86
C ASN A 43 16.57 9.69 -9.91
N GLU A 44 15.37 9.81 -9.32
CA GLU A 44 14.61 11.08 -9.38
C GLU A 44 14.37 11.65 -7.98
N THR A 45 15.36 12.42 -7.53
CA THR A 45 15.41 12.99 -6.19
C THR A 45 15.12 14.49 -6.16
N TRP A 46 14.91 15.15 -7.31
CA TRP A 46 14.87 16.62 -7.40
C TRP A 46 13.83 17.19 -8.36
N GLY A 47 13.15 18.24 -7.93
CA GLY A 47 12.41 19.15 -8.80
C GLY A 47 13.34 20.16 -9.49
N LEU A 48 12.82 20.83 -10.51
CA LEU A 48 13.53 21.90 -11.19
C LEU A 48 13.77 23.09 -10.25
N PRO A 49 14.94 23.73 -10.32
CA PRO A 49 15.23 24.90 -9.51
C PRO A 49 14.37 26.08 -9.96
N PHE A 50 13.88 26.84 -8.98
CA PHE A 50 13.11 28.07 -9.20
C PHE A 50 13.65 29.20 -8.32
N HIS A 51 13.34 30.45 -8.68
CA HIS A 51 13.85 31.60 -7.96
C HIS A 51 13.10 31.83 -6.64
N MET A 52 13.83 31.97 -5.54
CA MET A 52 13.31 32.17 -4.19
C MET A 52 14.28 33.04 -3.38
N SER A 53 14.13 34.36 -3.47
CA SER A 53 14.98 35.32 -2.73
C SER A 53 14.66 35.38 -1.24
N ARG A 54 13.40 35.10 -0.85
CA ARG A 54 12.91 35.16 0.53
C ARG A 54 12.04 33.95 0.85
N ARG A 55 11.69 33.79 2.14
CA ARG A 55 10.84 32.69 2.60
C ARG A 55 9.44 32.82 1.99
N LEU A 56 8.97 31.73 1.39
CA LEU A 56 7.66 31.65 0.74
C LEU A 56 6.60 31.24 1.78
N HIS A 57 5.43 31.86 1.70
CA HIS A 57 4.24 31.29 2.27
C HIS A 57 3.71 30.20 1.33
N MET A 58 3.19 29.12 1.89
CA MET A 58 2.65 28.00 1.12
C MET A 58 1.21 27.73 1.55
N LEU A 59 0.37 27.50 0.55
CA LEU A 59 -0.99 27.04 0.73
C LEU A 59 -1.15 25.71 0.01
N ASN A 60 -1.53 24.68 0.77
CA ASN A 60 -1.96 23.40 0.23
C ASN A 60 -3.48 23.32 0.41
N LEU A 61 -4.22 23.55 -0.67
CA LEU A 61 -5.68 23.66 -0.60
C LEU A 61 -6.32 22.26 -0.49
N PRO A 62 -7.30 22.07 0.41
CA PRO A 62 -8.10 20.86 0.43
C PRO A 62 -8.76 20.62 -0.94
N GLY A 63 -8.62 19.42 -1.50
CA GLY A 63 -9.17 19.06 -2.81
C GLY A 63 -8.22 19.27 -3.99
N LEU A 64 -7.17 20.10 -3.86
CA LEU A 64 -6.13 20.26 -4.87
C LEU A 64 -5.07 19.17 -4.74
N LYS A 65 -5.35 18.01 -5.30
CA LYS A 65 -4.46 16.85 -5.18
C LYS A 65 -3.23 16.99 -6.09
N GLY A 66 -2.17 17.60 -5.57
CA GLY A 66 -0.88 17.76 -6.26
C GLY A 66 -0.57 19.16 -6.73
N PHE A 67 -1.46 20.14 -6.50
CA PHE A 67 -1.18 21.54 -6.79
C PHE A 67 -0.63 22.24 -5.56
N LEU A 68 0.38 23.09 -5.76
CA LEU A 68 0.98 23.91 -4.72
C LEU A 68 0.91 25.37 -5.14
N ILE A 69 0.54 26.23 -4.19
CA ILE A 69 0.53 27.67 -4.37
C ILE A 69 1.52 28.25 -3.37
N PHE A 70 2.44 29.07 -3.88
CA PHE A 70 3.44 29.75 -3.09
C PHE A 70 3.36 31.24 -3.33
N TRP A 71 3.62 32.06 -2.32
CA TRP A 71 3.70 33.49 -2.54
C TRP A 71 4.69 34.16 -1.60
N HIS A 72 5.20 35.30 -2.05
CA HIS A 72 5.96 36.22 -1.24
C HIS A 72 5.88 37.63 -1.81
N GLU A 73 5.40 38.57 -0.99
CA GLU A 73 5.22 39.98 -1.35
C GLU A 73 4.49 40.14 -2.68
N HIS A 74 5.23 40.30 -3.78
CA HIS A 74 4.71 40.59 -5.09
C HIS A 74 4.60 39.35 -5.99
N ARG A 75 5.28 38.23 -5.67
CA ARG A 75 5.30 37.04 -6.53
C ARG A 75 4.35 35.95 -6.04
N LEU A 76 3.69 35.31 -7.00
CA LEU A 76 2.79 34.20 -6.81
C LEU A 76 3.22 33.06 -7.73
N LEU A 77 3.60 31.94 -7.14
CA LEU A 77 4.10 30.76 -7.83
C LEU A 77 3.08 29.63 -7.72
N PHE A 78 3.10 28.75 -8.70
CA PHE A 78 2.24 27.60 -8.82
C PHE A 78 3.03 26.37 -9.26
N SER A 79 2.65 25.22 -8.72
CA SER A 79 3.09 23.92 -9.23
C SER A 79 1.87 23.04 -9.43
N HIS A 80 1.79 22.35 -10.57
CA HIS A 80 0.73 21.38 -10.84
C HIS A 80 1.16 19.92 -10.57
N ASN A 81 2.42 19.70 -10.19
CA ASN A 81 3.06 18.39 -10.10
C ASN A 81 3.87 18.24 -8.81
N SER A 82 3.29 18.66 -7.68
CA SER A 82 3.86 18.50 -6.33
C SER A 82 5.25 19.10 -6.15
N GLY A 83 5.58 20.18 -6.87
CA GLY A 83 6.83 20.92 -6.75
C GLY A 83 7.93 20.48 -7.72
N GLN A 84 7.64 19.59 -8.68
CA GLN A 84 8.63 19.19 -9.69
C GLN A 84 8.91 20.33 -10.67
N LEU A 85 7.88 21.08 -11.03
CA LEU A 85 7.94 22.32 -11.79
C LEU A 85 7.19 23.41 -11.00
N VAL A 86 7.84 24.55 -10.82
CA VAL A 86 7.28 25.71 -10.14
C VAL A 86 7.42 26.90 -11.08
N GLU A 87 6.31 27.55 -11.40
CA GLU A 87 6.23 28.67 -12.35
C GLU A 87 5.46 29.84 -11.75
N ASP A 88 5.70 31.05 -12.26
CA ASP A 88 4.89 32.22 -11.91
C ASP A 88 3.48 32.10 -12.47
N ILE A 89 2.48 32.54 -11.71
CA ILE A 89 1.12 32.67 -12.22
C ILE A 89 1.05 33.94 -13.08
N PRO A 90 0.76 33.83 -14.38
CA PRO A 90 0.66 34.99 -15.25
C PRO A 90 -0.62 35.77 -14.94
N ILE A 91 -0.51 37.10 -14.99
CA ILE A 91 -1.64 38.01 -14.86
C ILE A 91 -2.03 38.48 -16.26
N LYS A 92 -3.31 38.35 -16.60
CA LYS A 92 -3.89 38.86 -17.83
C LYS A 92 -4.59 40.18 -17.52
N GLU A 93 -4.04 41.26 -18.04
CA GLU A 93 -4.67 42.59 -17.99
C GLU A 93 -5.04 43.00 -19.42
N LYS A 94 -6.34 43.03 -19.72
CA LYS A 94 -6.86 43.27 -21.08
C LYS A 94 -6.25 42.28 -22.09
N LYS A 95 -5.60 42.78 -23.16
CA LYS A 95 -4.90 41.94 -24.17
C LYS A 95 -3.43 41.66 -23.83
N ALA A 96 -2.89 42.24 -22.76
CA ALA A 96 -1.51 42.04 -22.35
C ALA A 96 -1.42 40.92 -21.30
N VAL A 97 -0.39 40.07 -21.43
CA VAL A 97 -0.08 39.02 -20.46
C VAL A 97 1.24 39.39 -19.80
N THR A 98 1.23 39.58 -18.48
CA THR A 98 2.44 39.75 -17.69
C THR A 98 2.80 38.40 -17.05
N HIS A 99 4.01 37.94 -17.30
CA HIS A 99 4.50 36.65 -16.82
C HIS A 99 5.06 36.71 -15.38
N GLU A 100 5.37 37.91 -14.89
CA GLU A 100 5.65 38.12 -13.47
C GLU A 100 4.37 38.52 -12.75
N SER A 101 4.00 37.79 -11.69
CA SER A 101 2.88 38.16 -10.84
C SER A 101 3.18 39.49 -10.14
N PHE A 102 2.21 40.41 -10.17
CA PHE A 102 2.12 41.75 -9.56
C PHE A 102 3.31 42.72 -9.74
N GLY A 103 4.45 42.30 -10.30
CA GLY A 103 5.65 43.11 -10.59
C GLY A 103 6.24 43.83 -9.37
N LEU A 104 7.28 44.64 -9.56
CA LEU A 104 7.78 45.59 -8.54
C LEU A 104 6.83 46.79 -8.31
N SER A 105 5.56 46.69 -8.73
CA SER A 105 4.61 47.80 -8.81
C SER A 105 4.07 48.28 -7.45
N GLY A 106 4.70 47.89 -6.33
CA GLY A 106 4.29 48.26 -4.98
C GLY A 106 3.07 47.50 -4.45
N LYS A 107 2.45 46.64 -5.27
CA LYS A 107 1.27 45.84 -4.91
C LYS A 107 1.68 44.54 -4.25
N SER A 108 1.68 44.47 -2.93
CA SER A 108 1.93 43.22 -2.22
C SER A 108 0.64 42.43 -2.05
N ILE A 109 0.77 41.11 -2.03
CA ILE A 109 -0.33 40.18 -1.78
C ILE A 109 -0.77 40.34 -0.32
N TYR A 110 -2.05 40.62 -0.12
CA TYR A 110 -2.68 40.79 1.19
C TYR A 110 -3.36 39.51 1.67
N ALA A 111 -4.19 38.90 0.82
CA ALA A 111 -4.89 37.65 1.13
C ALA A 111 -5.05 36.76 -0.11
N ILE A 112 -5.07 35.46 0.11
CA ILE A 112 -5.30 34.45 -0.94
C ILE A 112 -6.36 33.47 -0.42
N ALA A 113 -7.30 33.12 -1.28
CA ALA A 113 -8.19 31.99 -1.10
C ALA A 113 -8.19 31.14 -2.35
N GLY A 114 -8.40 29.83 -2.20
CA GLY A 114 -8.66 28.98 -3.34
C GLY A 114 -9.62 27.85 -2.97
N TYR A 115 -10.26 27.31 -3.98
CA TYR A 115 -11.30 26.29 -3.85
C TYR A 115 -11.34 25.46 -5.12
N GLU A 116 -11.14 24.15 -4.98
CA GLU A 116 -10.87 23.26 -6.13
C GLU A 116 -9.83 23.92 -7.07
N ASN A 117 -10.15 24.11 -8.34
CA ASN A 117 -9.25 24.67 -9.34
C ASN A 117 -9.41 26.20 -9.51
N GLU A 118 -9.90 26.92 -8.50
CA GLU A 118 -10.06 28.38 -8.52
C GLU A 118 -9.13 29.06 -7.51
N LEU A 119 -8.70 30.26 -7.86
CA LEU A 119 -7.82 31.09 -7.04
C LEU A 119 -8.32 32.53 -7.03
N ALA A 120 -8.43 33.09 -5.84
CA ALA A 120 -8.78 34.47 -5.57
C ALA A 120 -7.64 35.14 -4.78
N VAL A 121 -7.20 36.31 -5.24
CA VAL A 121 -6.11 37.06 -4.63
C VAL A 121 -6.53 38.50 -4.41
N LEU A 122 -6.24 39.00 -3.22
CA LEU A 122 -6.45 40.38 -2.82
C LEU A 122 -5.09 41.01 -2.53
N THR A 123 -4.84 42.20 -3.08
CA THR A 123 -3.60 42.95 -2.87
C THR A 123 -3.77 44.07 -1.84
N THR A 124 -2.67 44.63 -1.35
CA THR A 124 -2.64 45.70 -0.33
C THR A 124 -3.18 47.04 -0.82
N ASP A 125 -3.23 47.25 -2.13
CA ASP A 125 -3.93 48.37 -2.78
C ASP A 125 -5.39 48.03 -3.11
N PHE A 126 -5.95 47.00 -2.47
CA PHE A 126 -7.37 46.61 -2.52
C PHE A 126 -7.89 46.20 -3.91
N HIS A 127 -7.00 45.71 -4.78
CA HIS A 127 -7.41 45.10 -6.04
C HIS A 127 -7.73 43.62 -5.86
N PHE A 128 -8.85 43.22 -6.45
CA PHE A 128 -9.31 41.84 -6.49
C PHE A 128 -8.94 41.16 -7.81
N TYR A 129 -8.26 40.02 -7.69
CA TYR A 129 -7.87 39.16 -8.79
C TYR A 129 -8.51 37.78 -8.65
N TYR A 130 -8.95 37.21 -9.76
CA TYR A 130 -9.54 35.88 -9.82
C TYR A 130 -8.95 35.10 -10.98
N GLY A 131 -8.87 33.79 -10.85
CA GLY A 131 -8.45 32.93 -11.94
C GLY A 131 -8.63 31.46 -11.68
N THR A 132 -8.25 30.68 -12.68
CA THR A 132 -8.33 29.22 -12.67
C THR A 132 -6.95 28.62 -12.64
N LEU A 133 -6.81 27.52 -11.89
CA LEU A 133 -5.65 26.65 -11.84
C LEU A 133 -5.90 25.46 -12.77
N GLY A 134 -4.93 25.14 -13.62
CA GLY A 134 -5.03 24.01 -14.52
C GLY A 134 -3.67 23.46 -14.88
N LEU A 135 -3.66 22.36 -15.62
CA LEU A 135 -2.40 21.73 -16.04
C LEU A 135 -1.62 22.63 -17.03
N LEU A 136 -2.32 23.24 -17.98
CA LEU A 136 -1.75 24.04 -19.07
C LEU A 136 -2.32 25.47 -19.15
N SER A 137 -3.33 25.79 -18.34
CA SER A 137 -4.02 27.08 -18.40
C SER A 137 -4.24 27.64 -17.00
N THR A 138 -3.16 28.11 -16.38
CA THR A 138 -3.20 28.86 -15.12
C THR A 138 -3.02 30.35 -15.43
N SER A 139 -3.96 31.18 -14.99
CA SER A 139 -3.86 32.64 -15.13
C SER A 139 -4.82 33.36 -14.19
N LEU A 140 -4.42 34.55 -13.73
CA LEU A 140 -5.28 35.48 -12.98
C LEU A 140 -5.70 36.65 -13.87
N ILE A 141 -6.85 37.23 -13.59
CA ILE A 141 -7.32 38.49 -14.16
C ILE A 141 -7.75 39.44 -13.05
N LYS A 142 -7.55 40.74 -13.29
CA LYS A 142 -8.08 41.80 -12.43
C LYS A 142 -9.59 41.95 -12.68
N ILE A 143 -10.38 41.91 -11.61
CA ILE A 143 -11.84 41.88 -11.70
C ILE A 143 -12.48 43.27 -11.57
N THR A 144 -12.02 44.10 -10.63
CA THR A 144 -12.51 45.46 -10.42
C THR A 144 -11.37 46.44 -10.14
N GLU A 145 -11.59 47.73 -10.40
CA GLU A 145 -10.65 48.79 -9.99
C GLU A 145 -10.85 49.20 -8.52
N GLU A 146 -12.07 49.11 -7.97
CA GLU A 146 -12.35 49.46 -6.58
C GLU A 146 -13.36 48.46 -5.97
N THR A 147 -12.86 47.51 -5.18
CA THR A 147 -13.72 46.77 -4.23
C THR A 147 -13.65 47.49 -2.88
N PRO A 148 -14.78 47.66 -2.15
CA PRO A 148 -14.81 48.32 -0.84
C PRO A 148 -14.17 47.41 0.22
N VAL A 149 -12.86 47.24 0.12
CA VAL A 149 -12.05 46.41 0.99
C VAL A 149 -11.29 47.35 1.91
N THR A 150 -11.33 47.07 3.20
CA THR A 150 -10.57 47.82 4.21
C THR A 150 -9.55 46.91 4.89
N ASN A 151 -8.67 47.50 5.69
CA ASN A 151 -7.74 46.75 6.53
C ASN A 151 -8.54 45.84 7.49
N GLY A 152 -8.32 44.52 7.40
CA GLY A 152 -9.04 43.50 8.18
C GLY A 152 -10.05 42.69 7.36
N SER A 153 -10.01 42.79 6.04
CA SER A 153 -10.86 41.97 5.16
C SER A 153 -10.28 40.57 4.95
N ALA A 154 -11.14 39.56 4.90
CA ALA A 154 -10.80 38.20 4.53
C ALA A 154 -11.51 37.82 3.22
N ILE A 155 -10.88 36.96 2.42
CA ILE A 155 -11.45 36.41 1.19
C ILE A 155 -11.59 34.90 1.33
N MET A 156 -12.70 34.35 0.84
CA MET A 156 -12.97 32.91 0.82
C MET A 156 -13.91 32.54 -0.33
N PHE A 157 -14.07 31.25 -0.60
CA PHE A 157 -15.06 30.74 -1.54
C PHE A 157 -16.21 30.10 -0.77
N GLU A 158 -17.44 30.39 -1.17
CA GLU A 158 -18.64 29.68 -0.69
C GLU A 158 -18.91 28.43 -1.54
N SER A 159 -18.72 28.54 -2.85
CA SER A 159 -18.79 27.46 -3.82
C SER A 159 -17.97 27.80 -5.06
N ILE A 160 -17.90 26.87 -6.01
CA ILE A 160 -17.39 27.10 -7.38
C ILE A 160 -17.99 28.41 -7.92
N GLY A 161 -17.14 29.32 -8.39
CA GLY A 161 -17.53 30.61 -8.97
C GLY A 161 -18.12 31.65 -8.01
N ASN A 162 -18.25 31.37 -6.71
CA ASN A 162 -18.83 32.30 -5.73
C ASN A 162 -17.79 32.68 -4.66
N VAL A 163 -17.28 33.91 -4.77
CA VAL A 163 -16.27 34.47 -3.87
C VAL A 163 -16.95 35.35 -2.83
N VAL A 164 -16.56 35.20 -1.57
CA VAL A 164 -17.06 35.98 -0.45
C VAL A 164 -15.92 36.78 0.15
N ILE A 165 -16.09 38.10 0.25
CA ILE A 165 -15.17 39.01 0.91
C ILE A 165 -15.86 39.49 2.20
N VAL A 166 -15.24 39.23 3.34
CA VAL A 166 -15.77 39.58 4.66
C VAL A 166 -14.90 40.68 5.26
N THR A 167 -15.50 41.81 5.58
CA THR A 167 -14.82 42.98 6.15
C THR A 167 -15.29 43.22 7.57
N ALA A 168 -14.37 43.20 8.54
CA ALA A 168 -14.68 43.56 9.91
C ALA A 168 -14.82 45.09 10.03
N VAL A 169 -15.97 45.55 10.51
CA VAL A 169 -16.28 46.95 10.78
C VAL A 169 -16.50 47.10 12.27
N LYS A 170 -15.73 47.98 12.91
CA LYS A 170 -15.87 48.24 14.34
C LYS A 170 -17.18 48.98 14.59
N ASP A 171 -17.97 48.51 15.55
CA ASP A 171 -19.14 49.25 16.00
C ASP A 171 -18.69 50.50 16.78
N GLU A 172 -19.32 51.66 16.53
CA GLU A 172 -18.98 52.88 17.26
C GLU A 172 -19.52 52.86 18.70
N ASP A 173 -20.59 52.09 18.94
CA ASP A 173 -21.32 52.06 20.21
C ASP A 173 -21.08 50.78 21.05
N ASP A 174 -20.48 49.72 20.46
CA ASP A 174 -20.20 48.43 21.11
C ASP A 174 -18.72 48.01 20.91
N PRO A 175 -18.04 47.40 21.92
CA PRO A 175 -16.74 46.76 21.70
C PRO A 175 -16.74 45.61 20.66
N ALA A 176 -17.90 45.14 20.22
CA ALA A 176 -18.05 44.13 19.18
C ALA A 176 -17.69 44.62 17.76
N TYR A 177 -17.37 43.66 16.89
CA TYR A 177 -17.17 43.90 15.47
C TYR A 177 -18.40 43.40 14.70
N ASN A 178 -18.90 44.24 13.80
CA ASN A 178 -19.86 43.85 12.78
C ASN A 178 -19.10 43.37 11.53
N PHE A 179 -19.68 42.44 10.77
CA PHE A 179 -19.05 41.93 9.55
C PHE A 179 -19.89 42.30 8.33
N VAL A 180 -19.28 43.03 7.40
CA VAL A 180 -19.88 43.31 6.08
C VAL A 180 -19.45 42.20 5.13
N VAL A 181 -20.42 41.52 4.54
CA VAL A 181 -20.19 40.40 3.63
C VAL A 181 -20.51 40.85 2.20
N CYS A 182 -19.54 40.78 1.32
CA CYS A 182 -19.68 41.06 -0.11
C CYS A 182 -19.55 39.74 -0.89
N CYS A 183 -20.64 39.32 -1.54
CA CYS A 183 -20.66 38.13 -2.38
C CYS A 183 -20.47 38.53 -3.84
N VAL A 184 -19.50 37.91 -4.50
CA VAL A 184 -19.16 38.15 -5.90
C VAL A 184 -19.37 36.87 -6.68
N ASN A 185 -20.35 36.90 -7.60
CA ASN A 185 -20.58 35.82 -8.56
C ASN A 185 -19.64 36.00 -9.76
N MET A 186 -18.62 35.16 -9.85
CA MET A 186 -17.59 35.28 -10.86
C MET A 186 -18.10 34.97 -12.26
N GLN A 187 -19.08 34.07 -12.41
CA GLN A 187 -19.68 33.76 -13.71
C GLN A 187 -20.31 35.02 -14.33
N TYR A 188 -21.09 35.76 -13.55
CA TYR A 188 -21.70 37.02 -14.00
C TYR A 188 -20.65 38.06 -14.37
N VAL A 189 -19.67 38.26 -13.49
CA VAL A 189 -18.62 39.27 -13.69
C VAL A 189 -17.77 38.97 -14.92
N LEU A 190 -17.42 37.70 -15.14
CA LEU A 190 -16.63 37.29 -16.30
C LEU A 190 -17.38 37.41 -17.64
N MET A 191 -18.71 37.33 -17.62
CA MET A 191 -19.54 37.58 -18.80
C MET A 191 -19.61 39.07 -19.17
N GLU A 192 -19.57 39.98 -18.18
CA GLU A 192 -19.59 41.43 -18.41
C GLU A 192 -18.22 42.00 -18.81
N LEU A 193 -17.14 41.38 -18.35
CA LEU A 193 -15.78 41.83 -18.64
C LEU A 193 -15.49 41.71 -20.16
N GLU A 194 -15.32 42.86 -20.84
CA GLU A 194 -14.88 42.96 -22.25
C GLU A 194 -13.41 42.52 -22.47
N ILE A 195 -12.94 41.51 -21.74
CA ILE A 195 -11.55 41.03 -21.74
C ILE A 195 -11.26 40.13 -22.97
N GLY A 196 -12.25 39.83 -23.81
CA GLY A 196 -12.06 38.93 -24.96
C GLY A 196 -11.72 37.50 -24.52
N LEU A 197 -12.32 37.04 -23.42
CA LEU A 197 -12.23 35.66 -22.97
C LEU A 197 -12.83 34.76 -24.06
N LYS A 198 -12.08 33.73 -24.48
CA LYS A 198 -12.59 32.71 -25.40
C LYS A 198 -13.74 31.96 -24.72
N SER A 199 -14.79 31.63 -25.46
CA SER A 199 -15.87 30.76 -24.96
C SER A 199 -15.32 29.39 -24.58
N CYS A 200 -15.96 28.76 -23.59
CA CYS A 200 -15.61 27.39 -23.22
C CYS A 200 -15.81 26.46 -24.43
N LYS A 201 -14.85 25.56 -24.71
CA LYS A 201 -14.90 24.67 -25.88
C LYS A 201 -15.74 23.41 -25.67
N ALA A 202 -16.18 23.15 -24.45
CA ALA A 202 -16.96 21.97 -24.07
C ALA A 202 -18.24 22.38 -23.35
N GLU A 203 -19.26 21.54 -23.47
CA GLU A 203 -20.54 21.64 -22.75
C GLU A 203 -20.55 20.67 -21.57
N VAL A 204 -19.97 19.48 -21.74
CA VAL A 204 -19.97 18.42 -20.73
C VAL A 204 -18.58 17.82 -20.63
N LEU A 205 -18.07 17.72 -19.41
CA LEU A 205 -16.90 16.93 -19.05
C LEU A 205 -17.19 16.26 -17.71
N ARG A 206 -17.38 14.93 -17.71
CA ARG A 206 -17.70 14.17 -16.48
C ARG A 206 -17.02 12.82 -16.49
N GLY A 207 -16.43 12.42 -15.38
CA GLY A 207 -15.84 11.09 -15.17
C GLY A 207 -16.62 10.30 -14.12
N ASP A 208 -16.70 8.98 -14.27
CA ASP A 208 -17.27 8.09 -13.26
C ASP A 208 -16.42 8.00 -11.97
N PHE A 209 -15.15 8.39 -12.07
CA PHE A 209 -14.14 8.44 -11.02
C PHE A 209 -14.11 9.76 -10.23
N ASP A 210 -14.90 10.76 -10.64
CA ASP A 210 -14.83 12.09 -10.03
C ASP A 210 -15.15 12.04 -8.53
N LYS A 211 -14.26 12.64 -7.73
CA LYS A 211 -14.32 12.71 -6.25
C LYS A 211 -14.42 11.34 -5.56
N LYS A 212 -14.02 10.26 -6.24
CA LYS A 212 -13.99 8.90 -5.68
C LYS A 212 -12.57 8.42 -5.42
N MET A 213 -12.46 7.44 -4.52
CA MET A 213 -11.25 6.67 -4.30
C MET A 213 -11.43 5.28 -4.89
N HIS A 214 -10.46 4.83 -5.67
CA HIS A 214 -10.39 3.47 -6.21
C HIS A 214 -9.14 2.78 -5.68
N ILE A 215 -9.20 1.46 -5.55
CA ILE A 215 -8.06 0.64 -5.11
C ILE A 215 -7.59 -0.17 -6.32
N LEU A 216 -6.28 -0.25 -6.49
CA LEU A 216 -5.61 -1.07 -7.49
C LEU A 216 -4.59 -1.95 -6.77
N ASP A 217 -4.91 -3.23 -6.62
CA ASP A 217 -3.97 -4.21 -6.05
C ASP A 217 -3.05 -4.78 -7.14
N MET A 218 -2.08 -5.59 -6.71
CA MET A 218 -1.07 -6.19 -7.58
C MET A 218 -1.69 -7.05 -8.68
N GLY A 219 -1.25 -6.82 -9.92
CA GLY A 219 -1.70 -7.53 -11.12
C GLY A 219 -3.11 -7.18 -11.60
N GLU A 220 -3.82 -6.29 -10.91
CA GLU A 220 -5.15 -5.84 -11.32
C GLU A 220 -5.09 -4.75 -12.39
N THR A 221 -6.22 -4.57 -13.08
CA THR A 221 -6.46 -3.44 -13.99
C THR A 221 -7.76 -2.76 -13.58
N LEU A 222 -7.78 -1.44 -13.62
CA LEU A 222 -8.93 -0.63 -13.26
C LEU A 222 -9.41 0.14 -14.50
N GLU A 223 -10.65 -0.10 -14.89
CA GLU A 223 -11.28 0.58 -16.03
C GLU A 223 -12.14 1.74 -15.54
N LEU A 224 -11.82 2.94 -16.00
CA LEU A 224 -12.56 4.17 -15.72
C LEU A 224 -13.12 4.77 -17.01
N SER A 225 -14.20 5.54 -16.92
CA SER A 225 -14.85 6.14 -18.07
C SER A 225 -15.21 7.60 -17.86
N ALA A 226 -15.10 8.39 -18.92
CA ALA A 226 -15.53 9.77 -18.93
C ALA A 226 -16.29 10.12 -20.21
N LYS A 227 -17.15 11.14 -20.11
CA LYS A 227 -17.95 11.68 -21.21
C LYS A 227 -17.53 13.11 -21.50
N LEU A 228 -17.33 13.40 -22.78
CA LEU A 228 -17.01 14.72 -23.31
C LEU A 228 -18.04 15.08 -24.38
N VAL A 229 -18.67 16.25 -24.25
CA VAL A 229 -19.50 16.86 -25.30
C VAL A 229 -18.89 18.22 -25.64
N PRO A 230 -18.41 18.43 -26.88
CA PRO A 230 -17.88 19.71 -27.32
C PRO A 230 -19.00 20.71 -27.57
N GLN A 231 -18.68 21.99 -27.52
CA GLN A 231 -19.55 23.04 -28.08
C GLN A 231 -19.64 22.89 -29.62
N PRO A 232 -20.74 23.30 -30.26
CA PRO A 232 -20.88 23.24 -31.70
C PRO A 232 -19.71 23.91 -32.42
N SER A 233 -19.14 23.22 -33.41
CA SER A 233 -17.98 23.68 -34.20
C SER A 233 -16.68 23.90 -33.40
N GLN A 234 -16.60 23.41 -32.16
CA GLN A 234 -15.37 23.41 -31.35
C GLN A 234 -14.80 21.99 -31.24
N LEU A 235 -13.48 21.90 -31.09
CA LEU A 235 -12.74 20.65 -30.88
C LEU A 235 -11.86 20.77 -29.63
N PRO A 236 -12.41 20.52 -28.43
CA PRO A 236 -11.63 20.44 -27.21
C PRO A 236 -10.73 19.20 -27.23
N ILE A 237 -9.49 19.36 -26.75
CA ILE A 237 -8.53 18.25 -26.65
C ILE A 237 -8.46 17.83 -25.18
N PRO A 238 -8.97 16.64 -24.81
CA PRO A 238 -8.84 16.13 -23.45
C PRO A 238 -7.42 15.64 -23.16
N ILE A 239 -6.95 15.89 -21.95
CA ILE A 239 -5.69 15.35 -21.41
C ILE A 239 -6.00 14.61 -20.12
N VAL A 240 -5.48 13.39 -20.02
CA VAL A 240 -5.47 12.61 -18.78
C VAL A 240 -4.08 12.70 -18.17
N THR A 241 -4.01 13.01 -16.88
CA THR A 241 -2.76 13.02 -16.12
C THR A 241 -2.87 12.20 -14.86
N VAL A 242 -1.71 11.72 -14.40
CA VAL A 242 -1.55 11.09 -13.10
C VAL A 242 -0.46 11.79 -12.31
N SER A 243 -0.66 11.95 -11.00
CA SER A 243 0.31 12.65 -10.15
C SER A 243 1.52 11.79 -9.75
N ASN A 244 1.40 10.46 -9.79
CA ASN A 244 2.51 9.54 -9.54
C ASN A 244 2.70 8.54 -10.70
N PRO A 245 3.35 8.97 -11.81
CA PRO A 245 3.57 8.14 -12.99
C PRO A 245 4.59 7.01 -12.76
N HIS A 246 5.36 7.04 -11.66
CA HIS A 246 6.31 5.98 -11.32
C HIS A 246 5.64 4.73 -10.78
N SER A 247 4.47 4.90 -10.15
CA SER A 247 3.68 3.79 -9.59
C SER A 247 2.48 3.44 -10.47
N LEU A 248 1.89 4.42 -11.17
CA LEU A 248 0.67 4.25 -11.96
C LEU A 248 0.91 4.53 -13.44
N GLY A 249 0.62 3.54 -14.27
CA GLY A 249 0.50 3.67 -15.71
C GLY A 249 -0.96 3.76 -16.14
N PHE A 250 -1.19 4.34 -17.32
CA PHE A 250 -2.52 4.40 -17.89
C PHE A 250 -2.51 4.29 -19.43
N GLN A 251 -3.62 3.84 -19.97
CA GLN A 251 -3.92 3.84 -21.40
C GLN A 251 -5.28 4.49 -21.64
N VAL A 252 -5.34 5.41 -22.59
CA VAL A 252 -6.58 6.12 -22.95
C VAL A 252 -7.04 5.70 -24.33
N LYS A 253 -8.35 5.49 -24.48
CA LYS A 253 -9.03 5.34 -25.77
C LYS A 253 -10.22 6.27 -25.81
N MET A 254 -10.30 7.11 -26.82
CA MET A 254 -11.42 8.02 -27.06
C MET A 254 -12.13 7.61 -28.35
N TYR A 255 -13.45 7.53 -28.31
CA TYR A 255 -14.28 7.21 -29.47
C TYR A 255 -15.63 7.93 -29.40
N GLU A 256 -16.26 8.11 -30.55
CA GLU A 256 -17.59 8.67 -30.67
C GLU A 256 -18.64 7.68 -30.14
N ASP A 257 -19.52 8.16 -29.26
CA ASP A 257 -20.53 7.38 -28.54
C ASP A 257 -21.88 8.11 -28.57
N GLY A 258 -22.36 8.29 -29.80
CA GLY A 258 -23.68 8.83 -30.14
C GLY A 258 -23.75 10.36 -30.17
N TYR A 259 -24.98 10.87 -30.12
CA TYR A 259 -25.29 12.30 -30.16
C TYR A 259 -26.16 12.69 -28.95
N THR A 260 -26.08 13.95 -28.52
CA THR A 260 -27.05 14.53 -27.58
C THR A 260 -28.41 14.74 -28.27
N PHE A 261 -29.44 15.06 -27.48
CA PHE A 261 -30.76 15.41 -28.05
C PHE A 261 -30.69 16.60 -29.01
N ASP A 262 -29.74 17.51 -28.77
CA ASP A 262 -29.50 18.70 -29.60
C ASP A 262 -28.60 18.41 -30.82
N GLY A 263 -28.18 17.14 -31.02
CA GLY A 263 -27.38 16.71 -32.16
C GLY A 263 -25.86 16.86 -31.99
N ASN A 264 -25.37 17.29 -30.83
CA ASN A 264 -23.93 17.39 -30.58
C ASN A 264 -23.29 16.01 -30.44
N THR A 265 -22.13 15.80 -31.05
CA THR A 265 -21.38 14.54 -30.94
C THR A 265 -20.95 14.30 -29.50
N LYS A 266 -21.22 13.11 -28.97
CA LYS A 266 -20.79 12.68 -27.65
C LYS A 266 -19.56 11.79 -27.79
N PHE A 267 -18.52 12.04 -27.01
CA PHE A 267 -17.34 11.19 -26.93
C PHE A 267 -17.28 10.47 -25.59
N THR A 268 -16.90 9.21 -25.65
CA THR A 268 -16.57 8.41 -24.47
C THR A 268 -15.06 8.18 -24.43
N ILE A 269 -14.47 8.45 -23.27
CA ILE A 269 -13.05 8.32 -22.99
C ILE A 269 -12.91 7.17 -21.98
N ASN A 270 -12.39 6.03 -22.44
CA ASN A 270 -12.06 4.90 -21.59
C ASN A 270 -10.60 5.04 -21.13
N ILE A 271 -10.38 4.90 -19.84
CA ILE A 271 -9.08 5.01 -19.20
C ILE A 271 -8.80 3.72 -18.44
N THR A 272 -7.85 2.94 -18.96
CA THR A 272 -7.38 1.71 -18.32
C THR A 272 -6.16 2.05 -17.47
N LEU A 273 -6.27 1.86 -16.16
CA LEU A 273 -5.20 2.05 -15.20
C LEU A 273 -4.56 0.70 -14.83
N MET A 274 -3.25 0.71 -14.70
CA MET A 274 -2.45 -0.45 -14.30
C MET A 274 -1.19 0.02 -13.57
N GLN A 275 -0.55 -0.87 -12.83
CA GLN A 275 0.70 -0.52 -12.15
C GLN A 275 1.79 -0.24 -13.19
N GLN A 276 2.66 0.73 -12.94
CA GLN A 276 3.63 1.16 -13.95
C GLN A 276 4.58 0.03 -14.37
N HIS A 277 4.93 -0.87 -13.44
CA HIS A 277 5.80 -2.01 -13.73
C HIS A 277 5.16 -3.07 -14.64
N THR A 278 3.83 -3.18 -14.67
CA THR A 278 3.12 -4.10 -15.58
C THR A 278 2.79 -3.46 -16.94
N SER A 279 2.92 -2.13 -17.05
CA SER A 279 2.58 -1.40 -18.29
C SER A 279 3.45 -1.78 -19.50
N GLY A 280 4.66 -2.28 -19.27
CA GLY A 280 5.64 -2.60 -20.33
C GLY A 280 6.13 -1.38 -21.14
N ARG A 281 5.80 -0.16 -20.71
CA ARG A 281 6.12 1.09 -21.45
C ARG A 281 7.22 1.94 -20.79
N ALA A 282 7.55 1.65 -19.54
CA ALA A 282 8.54 2.40 -18.78
C ALA A 282 9.85 1.64 -18.65
N HIS A 283 10.95 2.38 -18.67
CA HIS A 283 12.26 1.86 -18.29
C HIS A 283 12.29 1.53 -16.80
N GLU A 284 13.06 0.52 -16.39
CA GLU A 284 13.13 0.06 -14.99
C GLU A 284 13.50 1.18 -14.00
N SER A 285 14.34 2.13 -14.42
CA SER A 285 14.73 3.28 -13.60
C SER A 285 13.61 4.27 -13.29
N PHE A 286 12.50 4.22 -14.04
CA PHE A 286 11.34 5.11 -13.87
C PHE A 286 10.26 4.49 -12.97
N ILE A 287 10.41 3.23 -12.57
CA ILE A 287 9.43 2.49 -11.77
C ILE A 287 9.73 2.70 -10.28
N SER A 288 8.70 2.98 -9.48
CA SER A 288 8.82 3.04 -8.02
C SER A 288 8.94 1.64 -7.41
N ASP A 289 9.47 1.54 -6.19
CA ASP A 289 9.51 0.27 -5.46
C ASP A 289 8.11 -0.35 -5.31
N ILE A 290 7.92 -1.54 -5.89
CA ILE A 290 6.66 -2.29 -5.87
C ILE A 290 6.32 -2.84 -4.48
N LYS A 291 7.29 -2.86 -3.55
CA LYS A 291 7.06 -3.28 -2.17
C LYS A 291 6.36 -2.19 -1.36
N ILE A 292 6.37 -0.94 -1.80
CA ILE A 292 5.78 0.18 -1.07
C ILE A 292 4.43 0.55 -1.73
N PRO A 293 3.31 0.50 -0.99
CA PRO A 293 2.04 1.01 -1.52
C PRO A 293 2.12 2.52 -1.69
N SER A 294 1.42 3.05 -2.68
CA SER A 294 1.45 4.48 -2.99
C SER A 294 0.08 5.01 -3.40
N LEU A 295 -0.04 6.33 -3.41
CA LEU A 295 -1.21 7.04 -3.91
C LEU A 295 -0.85 7.74 -5.20
N SER A 296 -1.84 7.80 -6.08
CA SER A 296 -1.81 8.61 -7.29
C SER A 296 -3.18 9.24 -7.49
N THR A 297 -3.23 10.36 -8.17
CA THR A 297 -4.48 11.00 -8.58
C THR A 297 -4.63 10.78 -10.07
N ILE A 298 -5.86 10.72 -10.54
CA ILE A 298 -6.16 10.78 -11.96
C ILE A 298 -7.01 12.00 -12.22
N THR A 299 -6.61 12.82 -13.19
CA THR A 299 -7.32 14.04 -13.56
C THR A 299 -7.52 14.06 -15.06
N LEU A 300 -8.73 14.39 -15.50
CA LEU A 300 -9.06 14.63 -16.89
C LEU A 300 -9.36 16.11 -17.08
N ASP A 301 -8.53 16.82 -17.84
CA ASP A 301 -8.63 18.25 -18.10
C ASP A 301 -8.72 18.52 -19.61
N LEU A 302 -8.96 19.77 -20.01
CA LEU A 302 -8.98 20.21 -21.40
C LEU A 302 -7.82 21.17 -21.69
N ILE A 303 -7.18 21.01 -22.86
CA ILE A 303 -6.24 22.01 -23.37
C ILE A 303 -6.98 23.33 -23.57
N GLU A 304 -6.43 24.40 -23.01
CA GLU A 304 -7.03 25.74 -23.04
C GLU A 304 -8.45 25.80 -22.43
N ARG A 305 -8.72 25.08 -21.32
CA ARG A 305 -9.99 25.19 -20.58
C ARG A 305 -10.35 26.66 -20.31
N GLY A 306 -9.38 27.47 -19.88
CA GLY A 306 -9.59 28.91 -19.70
C GLY A 306 -10.62 29.24 -18.61
N MET A 307 -10.76 30.54 -18.32
CA MET A 307 -11.58 31.03 -17.20
C MET A 307 -13.09 31.04 -17.49
N SER A 308 -13.50 30.81 -18.74
CA SER A 308 -14.92 30.74 -19.14
C SER A 308 -15.58 29.39 -18.85
N CYS A 309 -14.80 28.35 -18.53
CA CYS A 309 -15.28 27.02 -18.19
C CYS A 309 -15.42 26.82 -16.67
N ILE A 310 -16.02 27.79 -15.95
CA ILE A 310 -16.16 27.72 -14.46
C ILE A 310 -17.00 26.51 -14.04
N ASP A 311 -18.10 26.26 -14.75
CA ASP A 311 -19.01 25.15 -14.45
C ASP A 311 -18.46 23.77 -14.87
N LEU A 312 -17.32 23.74 -15.55
CA LEU A 312 -16.66 22.54 -16.06
C LEU A 312 -15.35 22.31 -15.31
N GLN A 313 -15.46 21.94 -14.04
CA GLN A 313 -14.30 21.54 -13.24
C GLN A 313 -13.72 20.21 -13.75
N PRO A 314 -12.39 20.04 -13.79
CA PRO A 314 -11.77 18.83 -14.28
C PRO A 314 -12.09 17.67 -13.33
N PRO A 315 -12.74 16.58 -13.78
CA PRO A 315 -13.02 15.45 -12.91
C PRO A 315 -11.71 14.84 -12.41
N SER A 316 -11.63 14.57 -11.10
CA SER A 316 -10.43 14.05 -10.46
C SER A 316 -10.71 12.97 -9.41
N GLY A 317 -10.04 11.84 -9.54
CA GLY A 317 -10.14 10.67 -8.66
C GLY A 317 -8.86 10.41 -7.88
N LEU A 318 -8.95 9.67 -6.78
CA LEU A 318 -7.78 9.16 -6.06
C LEU A 318 -7.64 7.65 -6.33
N ILE A 319 -6.43 7.22 -6.65
CA ILE A 319 -6.08 5.82 -6.89
C ILE A 319 -5.12 5.39 -5.78
N SER A 320 -5.58 4.45 -4.96
CA SER A 320 -4.78 3.77 -3.96
C SER A 320 -4.15 2.53 -4.56
N ILE A 321 -2.85 2.60 -4.82
CA ILE A 321 -2.05 1.50 -5.38
C ILE A 321 -1.54 0.72 -4.18
N GLY A 322 -2.28 -0.30 -3.77
CA GLY A 322 -2.09 -0.90 -2.47
C GLY A 322 -3.11 -1.99 -2.16
N CYS A 323 -3.16 -2.36 -0.87
CA CYS A 323 -3.99 -3.48 -0.44
C CYS A 323 -5.48 -3.21 -0.66
N ASN A 324 -6.13 -4.15 -1.35
CA ASN A 324 -7.57 -4.29 -1.34
C ASN A 324 -7.99 -5.07 -0.09
N TRP A 325 -8.40 -4.35 0.96
CA TRP A 325 -8.80 -4.90 2.27
C TRP A 325 -9.95 -5.91 2.24
N LYS A 326 -10.62 -6.06 1.10
CA LYS A 326 -11.64 -7.09 0.88
C LYS A 326 -11.06 -8.48 0.66
N LYS A 327 -9.75 -8.56 0.35
CA LYS A 327 -9.05 -9.81 0.11
C LYS A 327 -8.60 -10.46 1.42
N LYS A 328 -8.77 -11.77 1.50
CA LYS A 328 -8.26 -12.61 2.58
C LYS A 328 -7.87 -13.98 2.04
N ILE A 329 -7.00 -14.68 2.76
CA ILE A 329 -6.67 -16.07 2.46
C ILE A 329 -7.37 -17.02 3.42
N ILE A 330 -7.75 -18.18 2.92
CA ILE A 330 -8.33 -19.27 3.71
C ILE A 330 -7.59 -20.55 3.36
N VAL A 331 -7.17 -21.30 4.37
CA VAL A 331 -6.59 -22.63 4.16
C VAL A 331 -7.71 -23.65 3.99
N ARG A 332 -7.69 -24.37 2.85
CA ARG A 332 -8.68 -25.38 2.52
C ARG A 332 -8.54 -26.60 3.43
N ARG A 333 -9.67 -27.10 3.94
CA ARG A 333 -9.75 -28.24 4.87
C ARG A 333 -10.68 -29.33 4.33
N ASP A 334 -10.18 -30.15 3.42
CA ASP A 334 -10.97 -31.26 2.84
C ASP A 334 -11.10 -32.46 3.78
N LEU A 335 -10.09 -32.70 4.61
CA LEU A 335 -10.04 -33.79 5.56
C LEU A 335 -9.66 -33.25 6.94
N THR A 336 -10.51 -33.48 7.94
CA THR A 336 -10.30 -32.99 9.31
C THR A 336 -10.27 -34.12 10.33
N ALA A 337 -9.64 -33.87 11.47
CA ALA A 337 -9.61 -34.79 12.60
C ALA A 337 -11.02 -35.13 13.11
N CYS A 338 -11.92 -34.14 13.10
CA CYS A 338 -13.32 -34.28 13.46
C CYS A 338 -14.08 -35.25 12.55
N MET A 339 -13.91 -35.14 11.22
CA MET A 339 -14.56 -36.03 10.26
C MET A 339 -14.14 -37.50 10.44
N LYS A 340 -12.89 -37.73 10.87
CA LYS A 340 -12.34 -39.06 11.13
C LYS A 340 -12.46 -39.50 12.59
N LYS A 341 -13.13 -38.71 13.43
CA LYS A 341 -13.37 -38.99 14.85
C LYS A 341 -12.09 -39.16 15.68
N PHE A 342 -11.01 -38.49 15.30
CA PHE A 342 -9.82 -38.34 16.15
C PHE A 342 -10.06 -37.33 17.27
N LEU A 343 -10.93 -36.35 17.03
CA LEU A 343 -11.33 -35.30 17.96
C LEU A 343 -12.84 -35.07 17.79
N GLU A 344 -13.54 -34.70 18.86
CA GLU A 344 -14.96 -34.34 18.77
C GLU A 344 -15.14 -32.82 18.80
N PRO A 345 -15.97 -32.22 17.91
CA PRO A 345 -16.19 -30.76 17.90
C PRO A 345 -16.66 -30.22 19.25
N ILE A 346 -17.54 -30.95 19.95
CA ILE A 346 -18.08 -30.57 21.25
C ILE A 346 -16.99 -30.50 22.32
N GLU A 347 -15.99 -31.39 22.25
CA GLU A 347 -14.84 -31.34 23.16
C GLU A 347 -13.97 -30.12 22.87
N LEU A 348 -13.70 -29.83 21.59
CA LEU A 348 -12.89 -28.69 21.17
C LEU A 348 -13.53 -27.35 21.54
N GLU A 349 -14.86 -27.23 21.45
CA GLU A 349 -15.63 -26.03 21.85
C GLU A 349 -15.54 -25.76 23.36
N ASN A 350 -15.30 -26.79 24.18
CA ASN A 350 -15.46 -26.71 25.63
C ASN A 350 -14.11 -26.51 26.35
N ASN A 351 -13.43 -25.39 26.09
CA ASN A 351 -12.12 -25.02 26.67
C ASN A 351 -11.08 -26.15 26.57
N TYR A 352 -11.01 -26.80 25.41
CA TYR A 352 -10.07 -27.89 25.18
C TYR A 352 -8.64 -27.43 25.37
N THR A 353 -7.84 -28.25 26.06
CA THR A 353 -6.40 -28.03 26.19
C THR A 353 -5.62 -29.21 25.62
N TYR A 354 -4.48 -28.92 25.01
CA TYR A 354 -3.54 -29.94 24.57
C TYR A 354 -2.15 -29.66 25.10
N ILE A 355 -1.34 -30.71 25.15
CA ILE A 355 0.00 -30.67 25.72
C ILE A 355 1.01 -30.76 24.58
N ILE A 356 2.01 -29.89 24.62
CA ILE A 356 3.24 -30.01 23.85
C ILE A 356 4.32 -30.54 24.79
N GLU A 357 4.88 -31.69 24.45
CA GLU A 357 5.87 -32.39 25.24
C GLU A 357 7.19 -31.61 25.26
N LYS A 358 7.83 -31.57 26.42
CA LYS A 358 9.17 -31.01 26.57
C LYS A 358 10.16 -31.61 25.56
N GLY A 359 11.01 -30.77 24.99
CA GLY A 359 11.98 -31.19 23.97
C GLY A 359 11.41 -31.37 22.55
N SER A 360 10.16 -30.96 22.32
CA SER A 360 9.55 -30.88 20.98
C SER A 360 9.36 -29.43 20.49
N TYR A 361 9.64 -28.45 21.36
CA TYR A 361 9.49 -27.02 21.10
C TYR A 361 10.69 -26.24 21.64
N ASP A 362 10.96 -25.06 21.08
CA ASP A 362 12.03 -24.16 21.55
C ASP A 362 11.55 -23.32 22.76
N PRO A 363 12.14 -23.48 23.96
CA PRO A 363 11.72 -22.74 25.16
C PRO A 363 12.11 -21.25 25.15
N ASN A 364 13.03 -20.84 24.26
CA ASN A 364 13.42 -19.43 24.09
C ASN A 364 12.61 -18.73 22.98
N TYR A 365 11.68 -19.46 22.35
CA TYR A 365 10.87 -18.95 21.27
C TYR A 365 10.05 -17.72 21.71
N HIS A 366 10.03 -16.67 20.89
CA HIS A 366 9.34 -15.39 21.14
C HIS A 366 9.75 -14.63 22.42
N SER A 367 10.98 -14.80 22.91
CA SER A 367 11.47 -14.06 24.09
C SER A 367 10.62 -14.31 25.36
N ARG A 368 9.85 -15.40 25.40
CA ARG A 368 9.20 -15.89 26.61
C ARG A 368 10.11 -16.97 27.18
N PRO A 369 10.99 -16.67 28.14
CA PRO A 369 11.81 -17.70 28.76
C PRO A 369 10.88 -18.63 29.53
N GLN A 370 10.53 -19.77 28.93
CA GLN A 370 9.91 -20.86 29.66
C GLN A 370 11.00 -21.65 30.36
N GLU A 371 10.67 -22.23 31.52
CA GLU A 371 11.60 -23.12 32.19
C GLU A 371 11.91 -24.31 31.29
N ASN A 372 13.21 -24.50 30.99
CA ASN A 372 13.75 -25.62 30.22
C ASN A 372 13.50 -26.96 30.95
N ASN A 373 12.26 -27.47 30.97
CA ASN A 373 11.90 -28.88 31.24
C ASN A 373 10.41 -29.16 31.46
N VAL A 374 9.50 -28.20 31.23
CA VAL A 374 8.07 -28.38 31.52
C VAL A 374 7.30 -28.66 30.23
N ASP A 375 6.27 -29.50 30.31
CA ASP A 375 5.34 -29.67 29.20
C ASP A 375 4.45 -28.43 29.07
N LEU A 376 4.24 -27.96 27.84
CA LEU A 376 3.48 -26.75 27.58
C LEU A 376 2.00 -27.09 27.39
N THR A 377 1.14 -26.58 28.28
CA THR A 377 -0.32 -26.73 28.15
C THR A 377 -0.91 -25.53 27.40
N ILE A 378 -1.59 -25.78 26.28
CA ILE A 378 -2.17 -24.75 25.41
C ILE A 378 -3.68 -24.91 25.38
N MET A 379 -4.39 -23.79 25.56
CA MET A 379 -5.82 -23.71 25.31
C MET A 379 -6.07 -23.59 23.81
N TYR A 380 -6.89 -24.48 23.26
CA TYR A 380 -7.21 -24.52 21.85
C TYR A 380 -8.34 -23.52 21.52
N ASP A 381 -8.06 -22.56 20.65
CA ASP A 381 -9.05 -21.58 20.19
C ASP A 381 -9.90 -22.16 19.07
N TYR A 382 -11.03 -22.78 19.41
CA TYR A 382 -11.93 -23.38 18.43
C TYR A 382 -12.67 -22.33 17.57
N GLU A 383 -12.95 -21.14 18.11
CA GLU A 383 -13.64 -20.09 17.37
C GLU A 383 -12.80 -19.58 16.20
N GLU A 384 -11.49 -19.41 16.42
CA GLU A 384 -10.55 -19.00 15.37
C GLU A 384 -10.12 -20.19 14.50
N LEU A 385 -9.75 -21.32 15.10
CA LEU A 385 -9.07 -22.40 14.41
C LEU A 385 -10.01 -23.47 13.85
N GLY A 386 -11.25 -23.59 14.32
CA GLY A 386 -12.22 -24.62 13.93
C GLY A 386 -11.72 -26.06 14.14
N CYS A 387 -12.20 -27.02 13.34
CA CYS A 387 -11.65 -28.39 13.40
C CYS A 387 -10.28 -28.48 12.70
N PRO A 388 -9.25 -29.11 13.33
CA PRO A 388 -7.94 -29.28 12.72
C PRO A 388 -7.98 -30.11 11.44
N GLY A 389 -7.19 -29.71 10.43
CA GLY A 389 -6.93 -30.52 9.24
C GLY A 389 -6.18 -31.81 9.61
N LEU A 390 -6.43 -32.93 8.96
CA LEU A 390 -5.81 -34.21 9.31
C LEU A 390 -4.64 -34.54 8.38
N VAL A 391 -3.45 -34.77 8.95
CA VAL A 391 -2.20 -35.02 8.19
C VAL A 391 -1.46 -36.24 8.75
N TYR A 392 -0.90 -37.08 7.89
CA TYR A 392 -0.13 -38.26 8.29
C TYR A 392 1.36 -37.89 8.45
N TYR A 393 2.00 -38.31 9.56
CA TYR A 393 3.30 -37.78 9.97
C TYR A 393 4.41 -37.88 8.90
N ASN A 394 4.55 -39.03 8.25
CA ASN A 394 5.59 -39.26 7.24
C ASN A 394 5.12 -39.03 5.79
N SER A 395 4.11 -38.18 5.58
CA SER A 395 3.59 -37.87 4.24
C SER A 395 3.92 -36.41 3.87
N PRO A 396 4.59 -36.16 2.73
CA PRO A 396 4.82 -34.81 2.23
C PRO A 396 3.49 -34.05 2.10
N TRP A 397 3.37 -32.96 2.85
CA TRP A 397 2.13 -32.19 2.94
C TRP A 397 2.38 -30.70 2.70
N LYS A 398 1.50 -30.08 1.94
CA LYS A 398 1.50 -28.63 1.68
C LYS A 398 0.05 -28.13 1.77
N PRO A 399 -0.22 -27.04 2.51
CA PRO A 399 -1.57 -26.50 2.57
C PRO A 399 -1.99 -25.95 1.21
N VAL A 400 -3.27 -26.10 0.89
CA VAL A 400 -3.90 -25.45 -0.25
C VAL A 400 -4.54 -24.16 0.25
N ILE A 401 -4.04 -23.03 -0.23
CA ILE A 401 -4.49 -21.70 0.20
C ILE A 401 -5.39 -21.12 -0.89
N GLU A 402 -6.55 -20.62 -0.51
CA GLU A 402 -7.51 -19.98 -1.41
C GLU A 402 -7.55 -18.48 -1.15
N LEU A 403 -7.53 -17.69 -2.21
CA LEU A 403 -7.78 -16.26 -2.15
C LEU A 403 -9.29 -16.00 -2.25
N TRP A 404 -9.82 -15.26 -1.30
CA TRP A 404 -11.21 -14.84 -1.23
C TRP A 404 -11.29 -13.32 -1.27
N GLU A 405 -12.23 -12.80 -2.05
CA GLU A 405 -12.61 -11.40 -2.03
C GLU A 405 -14.04 -11.31 -1.50
N GLU A 406 -14.19 -10.68 -0.33
CA GLU A 406 -15.43 -10.69 0.47
C GLU A 406 -15.94 -12.11 0.74
N THR A 407 -16.91 -12.57 -0.06
CA THR A 407 -17.59 -13.86 0.05
C THR A 407 -17.33 -14.76 -1.16
N ARG A 408 -16.57 -14.30 -2.15
CA ARG A 408 -16.32 -15.04 -3.38
C ARG A 408 -14.89 -15.58 -3.37
N ARG A 409 -14.77 -16.88 -3.63
CA ARG A 409 -13.48 -17.49 -3.97
C ARG A 409 -13.01 -16.96 -5.33
N VAL A 410 -11.81 -16.38 -5.34
CA VAL A 410 -11.15 -15.87 -6.54
C VAL A 410 -10.34 -17.00 -7.18
N GLU A 411 -9.37 -17.54 -6.46
CA GLU A 411 -8.45 -18.55 -6.98
C GLU A 411 -7.72 -19.35 -5.88
N VAL A 412 -6.89 -20.31 -6.28
CA VAL A 412 -5.91 -20.97 -5.39
C VAL A 412 -4.60 -20.20 -5.50
N VAL A 413 -4.04 -19.80 -4.36
CA VAL A 413 -2.77 -19.05 -4.29
C VAL A 413 -1.64 -19.93 -4.81
N LYS A 414 -0.98 -19.46 -5.86
CA LYS A 414 0.23 -20.10 -6.43
C LYS A 414 1.52 -19.39 -6.03
N ALA A 415 1.42 -18.25 -5.38
CA ALA A 415 2.54 -17.45 -4.92
C ALA A 415 3.38 -18.14 -3.84
N GLU A 416 4.54 -17.58 -3.57
CA GLU A 416 5.43 -18.03 -2.50
C GLU A 416 4.87 -17.60 -1.13
N PHE A 417 4.84 -18.55 -0.21
CA PHE A 417 4.35 -18.36 1.15
C PHE A 417 5.23 -19.11 2.15
N VAL A 418 5.18 -18.68 3.40
CA VAL A 418 5.90 -19.31 4.51
C VAL A 418 4.93 -19.84 5.54
N LEU A 419 5.38 -20.88 6.26
CA LEU A 419 4.69 -21.43 7.42
C LEU A 419 5.57 -21.28 8.65
N ILE A 420 4.95 -20.93 9.76
CA ILE A 420 5.58 -20.84 11.07
C ILE A 420 4.65 -21.39 12.13
N GLU A 421 5.19 -22.27 12.97
CA GLU A 421 4.44 -22.82 14.10
C GLU A 421 4.49 -21.82 15.26
N ILE A 422 3.32 -21.41 15.74
CA ILE A 422 3.18 -20.25 16.64
C ILE A 422 3.60 -20.56 18.10
N HIS A 423 3.76 -21.83 18.44
CA HIS A 423 4.17 -22.31 19.76
C HIS A 423 5.63 -22.76 19.81
N GLY A 424 6.37 -22.67 18.70
CA GLY A 424 7.78 -23.00 18.61
C GLY A 424 8.08 -24.48 18.42
N LEU A 425 7.09 -25.29 17.99
CA LEU A 425 7.35 -26.68 17.60
C LEU A 425 8.33 -26.73 16.42
N TYR A 426 9.33 -27.59 16.52
CA TYR A 426 10.33 -27.82 15.47
C TYR A 426 10.35 -29.28 14.97
N THR A 427 9.30 -30.06 15.29
CA THR A 427 9.19 -31.50 14.94
C THR A 427 8.67 -31.71 13.51
N TYR A 428 9.15 -30.89 12.58
CA TYR A 428 8.83 -30.99 11.16
C TYR A 428 9.96 -30.40 10.32
N ASN A 429 10.17 -30.99 9.15
CA ASN A 429 11.23 -30.62 8.22
C ASN A 429 10.66 -30.30 6.83
N TYR A 430 11.45 -29.63 6.01
CA TYR A 430 11.10 -29.35 4.63
C TYR A 430 11.62 -30.44 3.69
N SER A 431 10.82 -30.81 2.70
CA SER A 431 11.12 -31.90 1.76
C SER A 431 12.17 -31.54 0.72
N MET A 432 12.52 -30.26 0.59
CA MET A 432 13.49 -29.77 -0.40
C MET A 432 14.60 -28.95 0.26
N THR A 433 15.80 -29.08 -0.30
CA THR A 433 16.95 -28.23 -0.02
C THR A 433 17.01 -27.02 -0.95
N VAL A 434 17.80 -26.01 -0.59
CA VAL A 434 18.01 -24.79 -1.40
C VAL A 434 18.55 -25.12 -2.80
N GLY A 435 19.44 -26.10 -2.91
CA GLY A 435 19.98 -26.56 -4.19
C GLY A 435 18.92 -27.24 -5.06
N GLU A 436 18.08 -28.10 -4.48
CA GLU A 436 16.99 -28.76 -5.21
C GLU A 436 15.89 -27.78 -5.64
N ALA A 437 15.69 -26.69 -4.89
CA ALA A 437 14.79 -25.59 -5.26
C ALA A 437 15.31 -24.75 -6.43
N SER A 438 16.48 -25.09 -6.99
CA SER A 438 17.12 -24.37 -8.12
C SER A 438 17.35 -22.89 -7.81
N CYS A 439 17.69 -22.57 -6.55
CA CYS A 439 18.03 -21.22 -6.14
C CYS A 439 19.35 -20.76 -6.79
N VAL A 440 19.42 -19.49 -7.15
CA VAL A 440 20.62 -18.81 -7.65
C VAL A 440 21.40 -18.19 -6.47
N SER A 441 20.67 -17.69 -5.48
CA SER A 441 21.21 -17.08 -4.25
C SER A 441 20.80 -17.87 -3.00
N GLN A 442 21.47 -17.63 -1.88
CA GLN A 442 21.14 -18.29 -0.62
C GLN A 442 19.73 -17.89 -0.17
N ALA A 443 18.83 -18.87 0.00
CA ALA A 443 17.48 -18.62 0.48
C ALA A 443 17.48 -18.15 1.94
N GLN A 444 16.54 -17.25 2.26
CA GLN A 444 16.26 -16.81 3.63
C GLN A 444 15.66 -17.96 4.45
N ASN A 445 15.87 -17.92 5.76
CA ASN A 445 15.26 -18.81 6.74
C ASN A 445 14.77 -18.01 7.97
N TRP A 446 13.89 -18.61 8.78
CA TRP A 446 13.26 -17.94 9.93
C TRP A 446 14.28 -17.33 10.90
N SER A 447 15.36 -18.05 11.23
CA SER A 447 16.42 -17.53 12.10
C SER A 447 17.06 -16.25 11.53
N SER A 448 17.46 -16.27 10.27
CA SER A 448 18.12 -15.12 9.62
C SER A 448 17.18 -13.91 9.50
N VAL A 449 15.89 -14.15 9.22
CA VAL A 449 14.90 -13.09 9.06
C VAL A 449 14.54 -12.48 10.41
N ILE A 450 14.34 -13.30 11.44
CA ILE A 450 14.07 -12.79 12.80
C ILE A 450 15.25 -11.97 13.31
N ASP A 451 16.49 -12.42 13.10
CA ASP A 451 17.69 -11.69 13.52
C ASP A 451 17.82 -10.33 12.83
N ALA A 452 17.55 -10.28 11.52
CA ALA A 452 17.61 -9.07 10.72
C ALA A 452 16.41 -8.12 10.94
N SER A 453 15.25 -8.64 11.33
CA SER A 453 14.02 -7.85 11.45
C SER A 453 13.97 -7.05 12.76
N THR A 454 13.43 -5.82 12.64
CA THR A 454 13.05 -4.98 13.79
C THR A 454 11.81 -5.51 14.51
N ILE A 455 10.92 -6.19 13.77
CA ILE A 455 9.74 -6.87 14.30
C ILE A 455 10.16 -8.28 14.69
N LYS A 456 10.07 -8.61 15.98
CA LYS A 456 10.38 -9.96 16.47
C LYS A 456 9.13 -10.85 16.49
N GLY A 457 9.33 -12.14 16.24
CA GLY A 457 8.32 -13.17 16.36
C GLY A 457 7.64 -13.56 15.04
N VAL A 458 6.40 -14.03 15.12
CA VAL A 458 5.68 -14.69 14.00
C VAL A 458 5.52 -13.76 12.79
N HIS A 459 5.44 -12.46 13.03
CA HIS A 459 5.24 -11.47 11.96
C HIS A 459 6.55 -10.91 11.38
N ALA A 460 7.70 -11.46 11.76
CA ALA A 460 9.00 -10.94 11.36
C ALA A 460 9.28 -11.08 9.85
N TRP A 461 8.73 -12.10 9.19
CA TRP A 461 8.91 -12.35 7.77
C TRP A 461 7.68 -11.88 6.99
N ASP A 462 7.88 -10.96 6.04
CA ASP A 462 6.82 -10.36 5.25
C ASP A 462 7.28 -10.06 3.82
N ARG A 463 6.38 -9.52 2.99
CA ARG A 463 6.69 -9.15 1.61
C ARG A 463 7.73 -8.03 1.46
N GLN A 464 7.93 -7.20 2.48
CA GLN A 464 8.89 -6.09 2.42
C GLN A 464 10.31 -6.62 2.53
N ASN A 465 10.56 -7.55 3.46
CA ASN A 465 11.88 -8.12 3.68
C ASN A 465 12.16 -9.44 2.94
N TYR A 466 11.15 -10.05 2.32
CA TYR A 466 11.33 -11.24 1.49
C TYR A 466 12.20 -10.95 0.25
N LEU A 467 13.14 -11.86 0.01
CA LEU A 467 14.00 -11.90 -1.17
C LEU A 467 13.89 -13.30 -1.79
N SER A 468 13.45 -13.35 -3.04
CA SER A 468 13.40 -14.62 -3.78
C SER A 468 14.82 -15.14 -4.02
N CYS A 469 15.03 -16.43 -3.76
CA CYS A 469 16.32 -17.09 -3.99
C CYS A 469 16.60 -17.33 -5.49
N HIS A 470 15.58 -17.20 -6.35
CA HIS A 470 15.71 -17.39 -7.80
C HIS A 470 16.29 -16.16 -8.50
N GLU A 471 16.34 -15.01 -7.81
CA GLU A 471 17.02 -13.81 -8.26
C GLU A 471 18.49 -13.81 -7.83
N ASN A 472 19.34 -13.17 -8.62
CA ASN A 472 20.77 -13.06 -8.31
C ASN A 472 21.02 -11.89 -7.34
N HIS A 473 21.33 -12.22 -6.09
CA HIS A 473 21.69 -11.27 -5.03
C HIS A 473 23.19 -11.38 -4.72
N GLU A 474 23.96 -10.37 -5.12
CA GLU A 474 25.41 -10.31 -4.83
C GLU A 474 25.73 -10.33 -3.33
N SER A 475 24.82 -9.80 -2.50
CA SER A 475 24.94 -9.79 -1.04
C SER A 475 24.73 -11.15 -0.38
N ALA A 476 24.11 -12.11 -1.08
CA ALA A 476 23.75 -13.43 -0.56
C ALA A 476 24.04 -14.53 -1.60
N PRO A 477 25.33 -14.81 -1.90
CA PRO A 477 25.69 -15.88 -2.82
C PRO A 477 25.26 -17.24 -2.28
N LEU A 478 24.97 -18.20 -3.15
CA LEU A 478 24.62 -19.56 -2.76
C LEU A 478 25.83 -20.29 -2.19
N LEU A 479 25.91 -20.38 -0.85
CA LEU A 479 27.02 -21.00 -0.14
C LEU A 479 26.66 -22.39 0.40
N TRP A 480 25.41 -22.58 0.82
CA TRP A 480 24.94 -23.81 1.46
C TRP A 480 23.74 -24.38 0.70
N PRO A 481 23.96 -25.15 -0.38
CA PRO A 481 22.87 -25.72 -1.16
C PRO A 481 22.10 -26.83 -0.42
N ASN A 482 22.73 -27.48 0.57
CA ASN A 482 22.15 -28.64 1.27
C ASN A 482 21.26 -28.26 2.46
N VAL A 483 21.09 -26.97 2.78
CA VAL A 483 20.20 -26.55 3.86
C VAL A 483 18.75 -26.60 3.40
N GLU A 484 17.83 -26.76 4.35
CA GLU A 484 16.40 -26.80 4.08
C GLU A 484 15.90 -25.50 3.45
N TYR A 485 15.07 -25.63 2.44
CA TYR A 485 14.37 -24.51 1.83
C TYR A 485 13.03 -24.31 2.55
N GLN A 486 12.83 -23.17 3.21
CA GLN A 486 11.68 -22.95 4.09
C GLN A 486 10.50 -22.24 3.42
N VAL A 487 10.64 -21.87 2.15
CA VAL A 487 9.58 -21.22 1.37
C VAL A 487 8.78 -22.28 0.64
N LEU A 488 7.45 -22.15 0.67
CA LEU A 488 6.51 -23.05 0.03
C LEU A 488 5.77 -22.33 -1.10
N GLY A 489 5.17 -23.11 -2.01
CA GLY A 489 4.45 -22.56 -3.16
C GLY A 489 5.39 -22.13 -4.29
N GLY A 490 4.94 -21.16 -5.09
CA GLY A 490 5.64 -20.71 -6.28
C GLY A 490 5.82 -21.82 -7.32
N SER A 491 7.00 -21.84 -7.93
CA SER A 491 7.43 -22.86 -8.89
C SER A 491 7.89 -24.17 -8.23
N THR A 492 8.01 -24.21 -6.91
CA THR A 492 8.61 -25.34 -6.18
C THR A 492 7.58 -26.38 -5.75
N LYS A 493 8.04 -27.63 -5.64
CA LYS A 493 7.26 -28.75 -5.09
C LYS A 493 7.54 -28.96 -3.61
N ASN A 494 8.10 -27.95 -2.93
CA ASN A 494 8.45 -28.04 -1.53
C ASN A 494 7.21 -28.32 -0.66
N SER A 495 7.42 -29.06 0.42
CA SER A 495 6.37 -29.54 1.32
C SER A 495 6.95 -29.79 2.70
N ILE A 496 6.09 -29.91 3.69
CA ILE A 496 6.46 -30.24 5.06
C ILE A 496 6.29 -31.74 5.29
N ILE A 497 7.23 -32.34 6.02
CA ILE A 497 7.19 -33.72 6.51
C ILE A 497 7.31 -33.64 8.04
N PHE A 498 6.45 -34.33 8.77
CA PHE A 498 6.44 -34.29 10.23
C PHE A 498 7.27 -35.43 10.81
N ASP A 499 7.93 -35.15 11.93
CA ASP A 499 8.66 -36.17 12.68
C ASP A 499 7.69 -37.13 13.37
N GLU A 500 8.23 -38.13 14.08
CA GLU A 500 7.47 -39.09 14.89
C GLU A 500 6.81 -38.45 16.13
N ARG A 501 5.85 -37.54 15.91
CA ARG A 501 5.00 -36.91 16.90
C ARG A 501 3.54 -36.87 16.41
N ASN A 502 2.63 -37.34 17.26
CA ASN A 502 1.20 -37.13 17.04
C ASN A 502 0.75 -35.92 17.87
N GLY A 503 -0.13 -35.10 17.31
CA GLY A 503 -0.70 -33.98 18.05
C GLY A 503 -1.11 -32.82 17.17
N ILE A 504 -1.58 -31.76 17.84
CA ILE A 504 -2.00 -30.51 17.20
C ILE A 504 -0.75 -29.66 16.91
N TYR A 505 -0.74 -29.05 15.72
CA TYR A 505 0.18 -28.00 15.31
C TYR A 505 -0.66 -26.80 14.89
N VAL A 506 -0.24 -25.60 15.29
CA VAL A 506 -0.91 -24.36 14.88
C VAL A 506 0.06 -23.53 14.07
N PHE A 507 -0.27 -23.35 12.79
CA PHE A 507 0.57 -22.62 11.86
C PHE A 507 -0.05 -21.27 11.55
N LEU A 508 0.79 -20.24 11.50
CA LEU A 508 0.51 -19.05 10.74
C LEU A 508 1.07 -19.24 9.33
N VAL A 509 0.21 -19.03 8.34
CA VAL A 509 0.60 -18.94 6.93
C VAL A 509 0.58 -17.50 6.48
N ARG A 510 1.59 -17.11 5.72
CA ARG A 510 1.72 -15.77 5.16
C ARG A 510 2.26 -15.83 3.75
N VAL A 511 1.58 -15.17 2.82
CA VAL A 511 2.10 -14.97 1.46
C VAL A 511 3.18 -13.88 1.51
N VAL A 512 4.37 -14.20 0.99
CA VAL A 512 5.55 -13.32 1.04
C VAL A 512 5.95 -12.77 -0.32
N ASP A 513 5.40 -13.33 -1.40
CA ASP A 513 5.65 -12.87 -2.77
C ASP A 513 5.21 -11.40 -2.97
N PRO A 514 6.13 -10.47 -3.24
CA PRO A 514 5.80 -9.05 -3.39
C PRO A 514 4.97 -8.78 -4.65
N PHE A 515 4.96 -9.67 -5.64
CA PHE A 515 4.24 -9.57 -6.90
C PHE A 515 2.84 -10.21 -6.87
N TYR A 516 2.41 -10.74 -5.72
CA TYR A 516 1.08 -11.36 -5.63
C TYR A 516 -0.02 -10.40 -5.15
N SER A 517 0.24 -9.65 -4.08
CA SER A 517 -0.69 -8.66 -3.51
C SER A 517 0.07 -7.68 -2.62
N TYR A 518 -0.47 -6.46 -2.47
CA TYR A 518 -0.02 -5.52 -1.45
C TYR A 518 -0.58 -5.83 -0.06
N CYS A 519 -1.60 -6.68 0.03
CA CYS A 519 -2.19 -7.06 1.31
C CYS A 519 -1.27 -7.97 2.11
N ASP A 520 -1.29 -7.81 3.44
CA ASP A 520 -0.75 -8.83 4.35
C ASP A 520 -1.70 -10.03 4.37
N LEU A 521 -1.55 -10.89 3.37
CA LEU A 521 -2.34 -12.11 3.23
C LEU A 521 -1.82 -13.16 4.21
N THR A 522 -2.38 -13.11 5.42
CA THR A 522 -2.02 -13.97 6.55
C THR A 522 -3.26 -14.64 7.14
N THR A 523 -3.14 -15.89 7.57
CA THR A 523 -4.16 -16.56 8.37
C THR A 523 -3.54 -17.64 9.26
N THR A 524 -4.19 -17.94 10.36
CA THR A 524 -3.85 -18.99 11.31
C THR A 524 -4.74 -20.21 11.04
N PHE A 525 -4.17 -21.40 11.17
CA PHE A 525 -4.92 -22.63 11.05
C PHE A 525 -4.24 -23.75 11.83
N SER A 526 -5.01 -24.79 12.13
CA SER A 526 -4.50 -25.93 12.87
C SER A 526 -4.58 -27.22 12.06
N ILE A 527 -3.66 -28.12 12.36
CA ILE A 527 -3.66 -29.50 11.86
C ILE A 527 -3.44 -30.47 13.02
N TYR A 528 -3.94 -31.69 12.86
CA TYR A 528 -3.67 -32.82 13.72
C TYR A 528 -2.83 -33.84 12.94
N VAL A 529 -1.62 -34.08 13.42
CA VAL A 529 -0.71 -35.08 12.86
C VAL A 529 -0.96 -36.42 13.54
N TYR A 530 -1.12 -37.49 12.74
CA TYR A 530 -1.39 -38.83 13.24
C TYR A 530 -0.48 -39.90 12.61
N GLY A 531 -0.47 -41.08 13.25
CA GLY A 531 0.19 -42.28 12.74
C GLY A 531 1.61 -42.50 13.22
N ALA A 532 2.22 -41.55 13.94
CA ALA A 532 3.54 -41.73 14.53
C ALA A 532 3.48 -42.78 15.63
N PHE A 533 4.45 -43.69 15.66
CA PHE A 533 4.59 -44.60 16.77
C PHE A 533 5.15 -43.85 17.99
N PRO A 534 4.72 -44.18 19.22
CA PRO A 534 5.29 -43.57 20.41
C PRO A 534 6.81 -43.86 20.43
N LYS A 535 7.62 -42.83 20.70
CA LYS A 535 9.07 -42.98 20.85
C LYS A 535 9.35 -44.10 21.84
N GLN A 536 10.02 -45.15 21.36
CA GLN A 536 10.34 -46.30 22.21
C GLN A 536 11.27 -45.85 23.34
N THR A 537 10.84 -46.05 24.58
CA THR A 537 11.60 -45.65 25.77
C THR A 537 12.82 -46.54 26.03
N LEU A 538 12.93 -47.69 25.35
CA LEU A 538 13.99 -48.67 25.53
C LEU A 538 14.68 -48.94 24.18
N PRO A 539 16.04 -48.96 24.13
CA PRO A 539 16.76 -49.29 22.90
C PRO A 539 16.41 -50.71 22.41
N ASP A 540 16.19 -50.88 21.11
CA ASP A 540 15.88 -52.18 20.48
C ASP A 540 16.82 -53.31 20.92
N ARG A 541 18.12 -52.99 21.02
CA ARG A 541 19.14 -53.94 21.47
C ARG A 541 18.88 -54.46 22.88
N LEU A 542 18.42 -53.59 23.77
CA LEU A 542 18.21 -53.90 25.17
C LEU A 542 16.95 -54.76 25.35
N VAL A 543 15.89 -54.45 24.60
CA VAL A 543 14.68 -55.28 24.52
C VAL A 543 14.99 -56.65 23.93
N PHE A 544 15.73 -56.70 22.82
CA PHE A 544 16.12 -57.96 22.17
C PHE A 544 17.00 -58.83 23.07
N MET A 545 18.02 -58.26 23.72
CA MET A 545 18.90 -59.00 24.63
C MET A 545 18.16 -59.49 25.88
N SER A 546 17.21 -58.70 26.39
CA SER A 546 16.36 -59.09 27.52
C SER A 546 15.46 -60.28 27.15
N MET A 547 14.79 -60.21 25.98
CA MET A 547 13.93 -61.30 25.49
C MET A 547 14.73 -62.58 25.18
N LEU A 548 15.90 -62.44 24.55
CA LEU A 548 16.80 -63.57 24.28
C LEU A 548 17.30 -64.20 25.59
N GLY A 549 17.68 -63.38 26.57
CA GLY A 549 18.09 -63.84 27.89
C GLY A 549 16.96 -64.58 28.62
N LEU A 550 15.74 -64.04 28.60
CA LEU A 550 14.56 -64.66 29.19
C LEU A 550 14.27 -66.03 28.55
N MET A 551 14.33 -66.13 27.22
CA MET A 551 14.13 -67.39 26.49
C MET A 551 15.20 -68.43 26.84
N LEU A 552 16.47 -68.03 26.95
CA LEU A 552 17.55 -68.92 27.37
C LEU A 552 17.40 -69.40 28.81
N ILE A 553 16.95 -68.53 29.72
CA ILE A 553 16.67 -68.89 31.11
C ILE A 553 15.49 -69.88 31.19
N LEU A 554 14.42 -69.65 30.42
CA LEU A 554 13.27 -70.57 30.37
C LEU A 554 13.67 -71.94 29.81
N LEU A 555 14.51 -71.98 28.77
CA LEU A 555 15.07 -73.23 28.23
C LEU A 555 15.96 -73.94 29.26
N TRP A 556 16.79 -73.19 29.98
CA TRP A 556 17.65 -73.73 31.04
C TRP A 556 16.84 -74.29 32.20
N LEU A 557 15.83 -73.57 32.68
CA LEU A 557 14.90 -74.03 33.71
C LEU A 557 14.13 -75.27 33.25
N GLY A 558 13.65 -75.29 32.00
CA GLY A 558 13.00 -76.45 31.40
C GLY A 558 13.91 -77.69 31.30
N TYR A 559 15.22 -77.50 31.16
CA TYR A 559 16.20 -78.60 31.17
C TYR A 559 16.57 -79.07 32.60
N VAL A 560 16.71 -78.15 33.54
CA VAL A 560 17.23 -78.43 34.89
C VAL A 560 16.17 -78.95 35.85
N ILE A 561 14.94 -78.41 35.82
CA ILE A 561 13.85 -78.80 36.72
C ILE A 561 13.49 -80.30 36.63
N PRO A 562 13.37 -80.91 35.43
CA PRO A 562 13.11 -82.36 35.32
C PRO A 562 14.25 -83.21 35.88
N LYS A 563 15.50 -82.73 35.76
CA LYS A 563 16.70 -83.43 36.21
C LYS A 563 16.85 -83.39 37.73
N LEU A 564 16.47 -82.28 38.37
CA LEU A 564 16.39 -82.17 39.83
C LEU A 564 15.23 -83.01 40.39
N SER A 565 14.06 -83.06 39.73
CA SER A 565 12.92 -83.86 40.21
C SER A 565 13.14 -85.39 40.14
N LYS A 566 13.99 -85.87 39.21
CA LYS A 566 14.37 -87.29 39.14
C LYS A 566 15.34 -87.71 40.27
N SER A 567 16.02 -86.77 40.91
CA SER A 567 16.94 -87.04 42.03
C SER A 567 16.20 -87.42 43.33
N GLU A 568 14.96 -86.93 43.53
CA GLU A 568 14.20 -87.21 44.75
C GLU A 568 13.36 -88.51 44.72
N ARG A 569 13.17 -89.15 43.55
CA ARG A 569 12.47 -90.46 43.49
C ARG A 569 13.37 -91.67 43.74
N GLY A 570 14.64 -91.46 44.11
CA GLY A 570 15.63 -92.50 44.39
C GLY A 570 15.94 -92.73 45.89
N LYS A 571 15.01 -92.41 46.81
CA LYS A 571 15.09 -92.81 48.22
C LYS A 571 13.74 -93.32 48.71
N LYS A 572 13.43 -94.58 48.41
CA LYS A 572 12.63 -95.47 49.25
C LYS A 572 13.11 -96.89 49.03
#